data_AF-A0A7J7M5W9-F1
#
_entry.id   AF-A0A7J7M5W9-F1
#
_cell.length_a   1.000
_cell.length_b   1.000
_cell.length_c   1.000
_cell.angle_alpha   90.00
_cell.angle_beta   90.00
_cell.angle_gamma   90.00
#
_symmetry.space_group_name_H-M   'P 1'
#
loop_
_entity.id
_entity.type
_entity.pdbx_description
1 polymer ?
#
loop_
_entity_poly.entity_id
_entity_poly.type
_entity_poly.pdbx_seq_one_letter_code
_entity_poly.pdbx_strand_id
1 'polypeptide(L)'
;MKVLQAQSNSSKLTSEAIVDHKNIAAFSVEEKIMGLFEVTLEGPKRESQKQSEYAGRVIAEAGTMTSDLSKGTDGIKSVFSILERNSKMDSDDPNGLKPEKINGEIELKEVDFCYPSRLKQMIFVALRPHISLVSQEPMLFAGTILENISYGKDNATEAEIVEVATLANAHKFIRSHMALEFPLTFFQKGVMNVLQCCHAQLNGNVYEMMRECEALNEKKRKEGTAKQFEAEDVMKFYK
;
A
#
# COMPACT_ATOMS: atom_id res chain seq x y z
N MET A 1 17.26 16.08 -43.95
CA MET A 1 17.85 16.30 -45.30
C MET A 1 16.85 16.86 -46.32
N LYS A 2 15.62 16.32 -46.46
CA LYS A 2 14.66 16.76 -47.51
C LYS A 2 14.16 18.21 -47.39
N VAL A 3 13.95 18.75 -46.18
CA VAL A 3 13.47 20.14 -45.98
C VAL A 3 14.51 21.18 -46.38
N LEU A 4 15.77 21.01 -45.95
CA LEU A 4 16.86 21.92 -46.31
C LEU A 4 17.09 21.95 -47.83
N GLN A 5 16.90 20.81 -48.50
CA GLN A 5 16.99 20.72 -49.95
C GLN A 5 15.82 21.44 -50.64
N ALA A 6 14.58 21.26 -50.16
CA ALA A 6 13.42 21.97 -50.68
C ALA A 6 13.51 23.49 -50.44
N GLN A 7 14.01 23.91 -49.28
CA GLN A 7 14.25 25.32 -48.95
C GLN A 7 15.37 25.93 -49.81
N SER A 8 16.43 25.18 -50.08
CA SER A 8 17.49 25.59 -51.01
C SER A 8 16.97 25.76 -52.44
N ASN A 9 16.14 24.83 -52.92
CA ASN A 9 15.51 24.92 -54.24
C ASN A 9 14.56 26.12 -54.34
N SER A 10 13.78 26.40 -53.29
CA SER A 10 12.93 27.57 -53.19
C SER A 10 13.74 28.87 -53.26
N SER A 11 14.80 28.99 -52.45
CA SER A 11 15.71 30.13 -52.49
C SER A 11 16.37 30.31 -53.86
N LYS A 12 16.76 29.22 -54.51
CA LYS A 12 17.33 29.24 -55.85
C LYS A 12 16.33 29.77 -56.88
N LEU A 13 15.11 29.24 -56.89
CA LEU A 13 14.05 29.71 -57.78
C LEU A 13 13.73 31.19 -57.57
N THR A 14 13.66 31.66 -56.32
CA THR A 14 13.47 33.10 -56.01
C THR A 14 14.64 33.93 -56.53
N SER A 15 15.87 33.46 -56.35
CA SER A 15 17.06 34.18 -56.83
C SER A 15 17.08 34.30 -58.36
N GLU A 16 16.75 33.23 -59.09
CA GLU A 16 16.65 33.22 -60.55
C GLU A 16 15.52 34.17 -61.02
N ALA A 17 14.36 34.11 -60.38
CA ALA A 17 13.23 34.99 -60.71
C ALA A 17 13.53 36.49 -60.48
N ILE A 18 14.33 36.82 -59.46
CA ILE A 18 14.75 38.21 -59.19
C ILE A 18 15.72 38.69 -60.27
N VAL A 19 16.69 37.87 -60.65
CA VAL A 19 17.68 38.21 -61.68
C VAL A 19 17.00 38.42 -63.05
N ASP A 20 16.05 37.55 -63.41
CA ASP A 20 15.36 37.57 -64.70
C ASP A 20 14.02 38.35 -64.70
N HIS A 21 13.76 39.16 -63.68
CA HIS A 21 12.47 39.83 -63.46
C HIS A 21 11.98 40.61 -64.69
N LYS A 22 12.87 41.25 -65.46
CA LYS A 22 12.49 41.98 -66.69
C LYS A 22 11.95 41.06 -67.78
N ASN A 23 12.51 39.87 -67.94
CA ASN A 23 12.05 38.88 -68.92
C ASN A 23 10.71 38.29 -68.48
N ILE A 24 10.57 37.96 -67.20
CA ILE A 24 9.32 37.46 -66.62
C ILE A 24 8.18 38.47 -66.85
N ALA A 25 8.45 39.76 -66.63
CA ALA A 25 7.50 40.84 -66.88
C ALA A 25 7.16 41.03 -68.36
N ALA A 26 8.18 40.97 -69.24
CA ALA A 26 7.98 41.11 -70.69
C ALA A 26 7.14 39.97 -71.30
N PHE A 27 7.22 38.76 -70.75
CA PHE A 27 6.44 37.61 -71.19
C PHE A 27 5.15 37.37 -70.37
N SER A 28 4.89 38.19 -69.34
CA SER A 28 3.71 38.08 -68.47
C SER A 28 3.51 36.70 -67.85
N VAL A 29 4.58 36.11 -67.29
CA VAL A 29 4.58 34.76 -66.69
C VAL A 29 4.69 34.75 -65.16
N GLU A 30 4.42 35.87 -64.49
CA GLU A 30 4.56 36.07 -63.05
C GLU A 30 3.75 35.05 -62.24
N GLU A 31 2.49 34.84 -62.59
CA GLU A 31 1.62 33.90 -61.87
C GLU A 31 2.15 32.47 -61.91
N LYS A 32 2.78 32.08 -63.02
CA LYS A 32 3.34 30.74 -63.19
C LYS A 32 4.58 30.52 -62.30
N ILE A 33 5.41 31.56 -62.16
CA ILE A 33 6.57 31.53 -61.26
C ILE A 33 6.12 31.54 -59.79
N MET A 34 5.11 32.35 -59.46
CA MET A 34 4.52 32.37 -58.11
C MET A 34 3.89 31.03 -57.74
N GLY A 35 3.18 30.37 -58.67
CA GLY A 35 2.62 29.04 -58.44
C GLY A 35 3.71 27.97 -58.22
N LEU A 36 4.81 28.02 -58.98
CA LEU A 36 5.94 27.09 -58.78
C LEU A 36 6.61 27.31 -57.41
N PHE A 37 6.73 28.57 -56.99
CA PHE A 37 7.27 28.92 -55.68
C PHE A 37 6.38 28.42 -54.53
N GLU A 38 5.06 28.60 -54.66
CA GLU A 38 4.09 28.13 -53.66
C GLU A 38 4.15 26.62 -53.46
N VAL A 39 4.14 25.84 -54.55
CA VAL A 39 4.28 24.37 -54.50
C VAL A 39 5.60 23.95 -53.87
N THR A 40 6.70 24.67 -54.15
CA THR A 40 8.02 24.36 -53.56
C THR A 40 8.05 24.62 -52.04
N LEU A 41 7.20 25.54 -51.54
CA LEU A 41 7.11 25.88 -50.13
C LEU A 41 6.15 25.00 -49.30
N GLU A 42 5.19 24.31 -49.93
CA GLU A 42 4.20 23.49 -49.20
C GLU A 42 4.86 22.43 -48.30
N GLY A 43 5.88 21.74 -48.82
CA GLY A 43 6.62 20.72 -48.09
C GLY A 43 7.31 21.27 -46.82
N PRO A 44 8.22 22.27 -46.96
CA PRO A 44 8.84 22.93 -45.82
C PRO A 44 7.84 23.50 -44.81
N LYS A 45 6.77 24.14 -45.27
CA LYS A 45 5.74 24.74 -44.41
C LYS A 45 5.03 23.68 -43.56
N ARG A 46 4.61 22.58 -44.17
CA ARG A 46 3.95 21.47 -43.47
C ARG A 46 4.86 20.80 -42.44
N GLU A 47 6.14 20.63 -42.76
CA GLU A 47 7.09 20.03 -41.83
C GLU A 47 7.40 20.96 -40.65
N SER A 48 7.51 22.28 -40.89
CA SER A 48 7.67 23.27 -39.82
C SER A 48 6.50 23.26 -38.83
N GLN A 49 5.26 23.14 -39.34
CA GLN A 49 4.08 23.01 -38.48
C GLN A 49 4.12 21.75 -37.61
N LYS A 50 4.44 20.59 -38.20
CA LYS A 50 4.60 19.33 -37.44
C LYS A 50 5.68 19.41 -36.37
N GLN A 51 6.81 20.05 -36.69
CA GLN A 51 7.89 20.25 -35.72
C GLN A 51 7.44 21.14 -34.56
N SER A 52 6.66 22.19 -34.85
CA SER A 52 6.09 23.06 -33.81
C SER A 52 5.11 22.30 -32.91
N GLU A 53 4.22 21.49 -33.49
CA GLU A 53 3.30 20.62 -32.74
C GLU A 53 4.05 19.62 -31.86
N TYR A 54 5.09 18.97 -32.40
CA TYR A 54 5.91 18.02 -31.65
C TYR A 54 6.64 18.70 -30.49
N ALA A 55 7.28 19.85 -30.73
CA ALA A 55 7.97 20.60 -29.70
C ALA A 55 7.00 21.05 -28.59
N GLY A 56 5.80 21.51 -28.96
CA GLY A 56 4.76 21.89 -28.01
C GLY A 56 4.33 20.72 -27.11
N ARG A 57 4.14 19.53 -27.70
CA ARG A 57 3.81 18.32 -26.93
C ARG A 57 4.92 17.95 -25.94
N VAL A 58 6.18 17.95 -26.38
CA VAL A 58 7.33 17.62 -25.51
C VAL A 58 7.43 18.58 -24.33
N ILE A 59 7.23 19.89 -24.55
CA ILE A 59 7.24 20.88 -23.48
C ILE A 59 6.06 20.67 -22.51
N ALA A 60 4.87 20.41 -23.03
CA ALA A 60 3.69 20.16 -22.20
C ALA A 60 3.88 18.91 -21.33
N GLU A 61 4.33 17.80 -21.92
CA GLU A 61 4.65 16.56 -21.18
C GLU A 61 5.69 16.82 -20.08
N ALA A 62 6.81 17.48 -20.42
CA ALA A 62 7.84 17.81 -19.45
C ALA A 62 7.32 18.71 -18.31
N GLY A 63 6.44 19.67 -18.64
CA GLY A 63 5.80 20.54 -17.66
C GLY A 63 4.89 19.79 -16.70
N THR A 64 4.09 18.83 -17.19
CA THR A 64 3.18 18.04 -16.34
C THR A 64 3.93 17.14 -15.34
N MET A 65 5.13 16.66 -15.69
CA MET A 65 5.94 15.81 -14.80
C MET A 65 6.48 16.54 -13.57
N THR A 66 6.56 17.87 -13.60
CA THR A 66 7.14 18.65 -12.49
C THR A 66 6.35 18.51 -11.19
N SER A 67 5.02 18.45 -11.25
CA SER A 67 4.18 18.26 -10.06
C SER A 67 4.32 16.87 -9.46
N ASP A 68 4.46 15.86 -10.30
CA ASP A 68 4.62 14.47 -9.86
C ASP A 68 5.99 14.27 -9.21
N LEU A 69 7.03 14.89 -9.77
CA LEU A 69 8.34 14.91 -9.15
C LEU A 69 8.32 15.61 -7.79
N SER A 70 7.68 16.78 -7.67
CA SER A 70 7.55 17.48 -6.38
C SER A 70 6.85 16.62 -5.33
N LYS A 71 5.68 16.06 -5.66
CA LYS A 71 4.95 15.16 -4.76
C LYS A 71 5.77 13.92 -4.38
N GLY A 72 6.47 13.34 -5.35
CA GLY A 72 7.39 12.22 -5.13
C GLY A 72 8.49 12.59 -4.14
N THR A 73 9.11 13.77 -4.29
CA THR A 73 10.15 14.22 -3.35
C THR A 73 9.62 14.43 -1.94
N ASP A 74 8.41 14.94 -1.76
CA ASP A 74 7.82 15.15 -0.43
C ASP A 74 7.43 13.82 0.25
N GLY A 75 6.95 12.85 -0.52
CA GLY A 75 6.74 11.48 -0.05
C GLY A 75 8.05 10.84 0.43
N ILE A 76 9.11 10.96 -0.36
CA ILE A 76 10.44 10.45 -0.02
C ILE A 76 10.97 11.12 1.25
N LYS A 77 10.90 12.45 1.39
CA LYS A 77 11.32 13.15 2.62
C LYS A 77 10.65 12.58 3.87
N SER A 78 9.36 12.27 3.78
CA SER A 78 8.61 11.71 4.90
C SER A 78 9.12 10.32 5.28
N VAL A 79 9.38 9.45 4.30
CA VAL A 79 9.96 8.12 4.53
C VAL A 79 11.35 8.22 5.15
N PHE A 80 12.23 9.06 4.58
CA PHE A 80 13.57 9.25 5.12
C PHE A 80 13.56 9.82 6.53
N SER A 81 12.62 10.73 6.85
CA SER A 81 12.48 11.24 8.22
C SER A 81 12.10 10.16 9.26
N ILE A 82 11.44 9.08 8.82
CA ILE A 82 11.13 7.93 9.66
C ILE A 82 12.34 7.00 9.79
N LEU A 83 13.06 6.76 8.70
CA LEU A 83 14.24 5.88 8.70
C LEU A 83 15.41 6.48 9.48
N GLU A 84 15.61 7.78 9.38
CA GLU A 84 16.67 8.52 10.07
C GLU A 84 16.31 8.85 11.53
N ARG A 85 15.13 8.42 12.01
CA ARG A 85 14.76 8.65 13.40
C ARG A 85 15.68 7.83 14.31
N ASN A 86 16.37 8.51 15.21
CA ASN A 86 17.10 7.83 16.27
C ASN A 86 16.11 7.46 17.39
N SER A 87 15.96 6.17 17.68
CA SER A 87 15.18 5.71 18.83
C SER A 87 15.91 6.09 20.12
N LYS A 88 15.19 6.63 21.10
CA LYS A 88 15.75 6.87 22.45
C LYS A 88 16.01 5.57 23.23
N MET A 89 15.42 4.46 22.79
CA MET A 89 15.67 3.12 23.30
C MET A 89 16.14 2.29 22.11
N ASP A 90 17.44 2.12 21.99
CA ASP A 90 18.06 1.34 20.93
C ASP A 90 18.11 -0.13 21.37
N SER A 91 17.38 -1.00 20.68
CA SER A 91 17.41 -2.44 20.94
C SER A 91 18.70 -3.10 20.46
N ASP A 92 19.38 -2.45 19.51
CA ASP A 92 20.49 -3.04 18.76
C ASP A 92 21.84 -2.53 19.26
N ASP A 93 21.85 -1.79 20.39
CA ASP A 93 23.09 -1.31 21.02
C ASP A 93 24.02 -2.49 21.32
N PRO A 94 25.18 -2.59 20.65
CA PRO A 94 26.12 -3.68 20.86
C PRO A 94 26.72 -3.69 22.27
N ASN A 95 26.62 -2.57 23.01
CA ASN A 95 27.06 -2.46 24.40
C ASN A 95 25.95 -2.79 25.40
N GLY A 96 24.75 -3.15 24.94
CA GLY A 96 23.65 -3.58 25.79
C GLY A 96 24.02 -4.82 26.61
N LEU A 97 23.66 -4.81 27.91
CA LEU A 97 23.91 -5.95 28.79
C LEU A 97 23.07 -7.16 28.36
N LYS A 98 23.74 -8.25 27.97
CA LYS A 98 23.12 -9.54 27.60
C LYS A 98 23.47 -10.61 28.64
N PRO A 99 22.70 -10.76 29.73
CA PRO A 99 23.01 -11.75 30.77
C PRO A 99 22.80 -13.18 30.27
N GLU A 100 23.73 -14.09 30.59
CA GLU A 100 23.65 -15.51 30.20
C GLU A 100 22.51 -16.27 30.91
N LYS A 101 22.11 -15.80 32.10
CA LYS A 101 21.04 -16.41 32.89
C LYS A 101 20.22 -15.33 33.60
N ILE A 102 18.90 -15.41 33.45
CA ILE A 102 17.95 -14.49 34.06
C ILE A 102 17.25 -15.23 35.20
N ASN A 103 17.46 -14.78 36.44
CA ASN A 103 16.82 -15.38 37.63
C ASN A 103 15.39 -14.86 37.86
N GLY A 104 14.93 -13.88 37.07
CA GLY A 104 13.57 -13.34 37.13
C GLY A 104 13.27 -12.52 38.39
N GLU A 105 14.30 -12.10 39.12
CA GLU A 105 14.15 -11.22 40.28
C GLU A 105 14.06 -9.76 39.84
N ILE A 106 13.00 -9.10 40.28
CA ILE A 106 12.59 -7.79 39.77
C ILE A 106 12.50 -6.85 40.95
N GLU A 107 13.37 -5.84 40.97
CA GLU A 107 13.35 -4.79 41.97
C GLU A 107 13.07 -3.45 41.29
N LEU A 108 12.14 -2.67 41.86
CA LEU A 108 11.68 -1.42 41.29
C LEU A 108 11.93 -0.29 42.28
N LYS A 109 12.92 0.56 41.97
CA LYS A 109 13.36 1.65 42.84
C LYS A 109 12.85 2.97 42.31
N GLU A 110 11.84 3.53 42.98
CA GLU A 110 11.43 4.94 42.83
C GLU A 110 11.15 5.40 41.38
N VAL A 111 10.39 4.61 40.62
CA VAL A 111 10.15 4.84 39.17
C VAL A 111 8.91 5.71 38.87
N ASP A 112 9.04 7.02 38.80
CA ASP A 112 7.94 7.90 38.36
C ASP A 112 7.66 7.77 36.84
N PHE A 113 6.39 7.57 36.47
CA PHE A 113 5.96 7.41 35.08
C PHE A 113 4.69 8.20 34.72
N CYS A 114 4.80 8.93 33.62
CA CYS A 114 3.67 9.50 32.88
C CYS A 114 3.85 9.26 31.38
N TYR A 115 2.74 9.24 30.63
CA TYR A 115 2.81 9.23 29.18
C TYR A 115 3.23 10.61 28.67
N PRO A 116 4.14 10.70 27.66
CA PRO A 116 4.58 11.98 27.09
C PRO A 116 3.45 12.86 26.55
N SER A 117 2.36 12.25 26.09
CA SER A 117 1.18 12.95 25.59
C SER A 117 0.30 13.55 26.70
N ARG A 118 0.48 13.14 27.96
CA ARG A 118 -0.33 13.55 29.12
C ARG A 118 0.54 13.75 30.36
N LEU A 119 1.45 14.72 30.28
CA LEU A 119 2.47 14.99 31.30
C LEU A 119 1.94 15.36 32.69
N LYS A 120 0.68 15.83 32.80
CA LYS A 120 0.07 16.22 34.07
C LYS A 120 -0.62 15.07 34.81
N GLN A 121 -0.68 13.89 34.20
CA GLN A 121 -1.37 12.73 34.75
C GLN A 121 -0.33 11.63 34.99
N MET A 122 0.25 11.67 36.19
CA MET A 122 1.10 10.61 36.70
C MET A 122 0.27 9.34 36.83
N ILE A 123 0.68 8.25 36.15
CA ILE A 123 -0.04 6.98 36.17
C ILE A 123 0.59 6.04 37.19
N PHE A 124 1.91 6.02 37.26
CA PHE A 124 2.65 5.33 38.31
C PHE A 124 3.62 6.30 38.97
N VAL A 125 3.61 6.33 40.29
CA VAL A 125 4.78 6.65 41.12
C VAL A 125 5.35 5.29 41.47
N ALA A 126 6.53 4.96 40.97
CA ALA A 126 7.15 3.64 40.92
C ALA A 126 6.44 2.57 40.05
N LEU A 127 6.98 2.26 38.84
CA LEU A 127 7.35 0.89 38.33
C LEU A 127 7.77 0.83 36.82
N ARG A 128 8.83 0.07 36.47
CA ARG A 128 9.09 -0.79 35.25
C ARG A 128 10.45 -1.54 35.40
N PRO A 129 10.78 -2.73 34.77
CA PRO A 129 10.43 -3.21 33.42
C PRO A 129 10.17 -4.74 33.21
N HIS A 130 10.13 -5.60 34.23
CA HIS A 130 9.98 -7.07 34.05
C HIS A 130 8.52 -7.54 34.09
N ILE A 131 7.64 -6.80 33.41
CA ILE A 131 6.20 -7.03 33.44
C ILE A 131 5.77 -7.56 32.08
N SER A 132 5.27 -8.79 32.03
CA SER A 132 4.55 -9.31 30.86
C SER A 132 3.16 -8.69 30.79
N LEU A 133 2.83 -8.05 29.68
CA LEU A 133 1.55 -7.36 29.49
C LEU A 133 0.53 -8.29 28.83
N VAL A 134 -0.62 -8.49 29.47
CA VAL A 134 -1.81 -9.08 28.84
C VAL A 134 -2.85 -7.98 28.70
N SER A 135 -3.13 -7.57 27.46
CA SER A 135 -4.14 -6.57 27.16
C SER A 135 -5.55 -7.12 27.40
N GLN A 136 -6.49 -6.26 27.83
CA GLN A 136 -7.91 -6.61 27.97
C GLN A 136 -8.51 -7.15 26.65
N GLU A 137 -8.02 -6.62 25.52
CA GLU A 137 -8.31 -7.10 24.17
C GLU A 137 -6.99 -7.52 23.50
N PRO A 138 -6.66 -8.83 23.48
CA PRO A 138 -5.43 -9.30 22.87
C PRO A 138 -5.51 -9.24 21.33
N MET A 139 -4.50 -8.63 20.72
CA MET A 139 -4.35 -8.56 19.27
C MET A 139 -3.49 -9.72 18.75
N LEU A 140 -3.94 -10.36 17.68
CA LEU A 140 -3.19 -11.35 16.92
C LEU A 140 -2.78 -10.79 15.56
N PHE A 141 -1.60 -11.15 15.08
CA PHE A 141 -1.10 -10.84 13.74
C PHE A 141 -1.66 -11.81 12.71
N ALA A 142 -1.77 -11.33 11.46
CA ALA A 142 -2.07 -12.18 10.32
C ALA A 142 -0.89 -13.14 10.08
N GLY A 143 -1.07 -14.41 10.45
CA GLY A 143 -0.03 -15.43 10.45
C GLY A 143 -0.56 -16.74 11.05
N THR A 144 0.32 -17.68 11.40
CA THR A 144 -0.07 -18.93 12.08
C THR A 144 -0.18 -18.73 13.60
N ILE A 145 -0.85 -19.67 14.31
CA ILE A 145 -0.92 -19.63 15.79
C ILE A 145 0.50 -19.80 16.36
N LEU A 146 1.32 -20.63 15.72
CA LEU A 146 2.72 -20.85 16.09
C LEU A 146 3.51 -19.55 15.99
N GLU A 147 3.38 -18.80 14.90
CA GLU A 147 4.04 -17.50 14.71
C GLU A 147 3.60 -16.46 15.76
N ASN A 148 2.30 -16.44 16.10
CA ASN A 148 1.78 -15.53 17.11
C ASN A 148 2.29 -15.87 18.53
N ILE A 149 2.46 -17.17 18.85
CA ILE A 149 3.03 -17.59 20.14
C ILE A 149 4.54 -17.36 20.16
N SER A 150 5.25 -17.65 19.07
CA SER A 150 6.71 -17.44 18.98
C SER A 150 7.09 -15.97 19.07
N TYR A 151 6.17 -15.04 18.75
CA TYR A 151 6.39 -13.61 18.93
C TYR A 151 6.73 -13.21 20.38
N GLY A 152 6.31 -13.99 21.38
CA GLY A 152 6.62 -13.74 22.78
C GLY A 152 8.07 -14.05 23.18
N LYS A 153 8.83 -14.77 22.35
CA LYS A 153 10.21 -15.18 22.62
C LYS A 153 10.96 -15.46 21.31
N ASP A 154 11.99 -14.67 21.04
CA ASP A 154 12.86 -14.88 19.88
C ASP A 154 13.47 -16.29 19.89
N ASN A 155 13.49 -16.94 18.73
CA ASN A 155 14.01 -18.30 18.52
C ASN A 155 13.32 -19.40 19.36
N ALA A 156 12.03 -19.23 19.71
CA ALA A 156 11.26 -20.28 20.38
C ALA A 156 11.19 -21.56 19.54
N THR A 157 11.54 -22.69 20.17
CA THR A 157 11.42 -24.02 19.54
C THR A 157 9.97 -24.49 19.52
N GLU A 158 9.63 -25.37 18.59
CA GLU A 158 8.27 -25.93 18.49
C GLU A 158 7.84 -26.64 19.79
N ALA A 159 8.77 -27.31 20.48
CA ALA A 159 8.50 -27.94 21.76
C ALA A 159 8.12 -26.93 22.86
N GLU A 160 8.83 -25.81 22.94
CA GLU A 160 8.52 -24.72 23.89
C GLU A 160 7.16 -24.07 23.57
N ILE A 161 6.85 -23.89 22.29
CA ILE A 161 5.56 -23.33 21.86
C ILE A 161 4.41 -24.25 22.29
N VAL A 162 4.56 -25.57 22.12
CA VAL A 162 3.58 -26.57 22.55
C VAL A 162 3.42 -26.59 24.07
N GLU A 163 4.53 -26.48 24.82
CA GLU A 163 4.52 -26.41 26.27
C GLU A 163 3.76 -25.17 26.76
N VAL A 164 4.09 -23.99 26.23
CA VAL A 164 3.42 -22.72 26.59
C VAL A 164 1.94 -22.75 26.22
N ALA A 165 1.59 -23.27 25.04
CA ALA A 165 0.19 -23.46 24.66
C ALA A 165 -0.55 -24.42 25.60
N THR A 166 0.13 -25.42 26.16
CA THR A 166 -0.44 -26.36 27.12
C THR A 166 -0.66 -25.68 28.47
N LEU A 167 0.32 -24.93 28.96
CA LEU A 167 0.22 -24.14 30.19
C LEU A 167 -0.88 -23.07 30.11
N ALA A 168 -1.09 -22.48 28.93
CA ALA A 168 -2.15 -21.51 28.66
C ALA A 168 -3.53 -22.15 28.42
N ASN A 169 -3.67 -23.48 28.56
CA ASN A 169 -4.89 -24.23 28.22
C ASN A 169 -5.38 -24.06 26.76
N ALA A 170 -4.53 -23.58 25.86
CA ALA A 170 -4.84 -23.37 24.46
C ALA A 170 -4.57 -24.61 23.59
N HIS A 171 -3.70 -25.53 24.04
CA HIS A 171 -3.23 -26.67 23.23
C HIS A 171 -4.38 -27.56 22.70
N LYS A 172 -5.38 -27.86 23.54
CA LYS A 172 -6.54 -28.69 23.12
C LYS A 172 -7.40 -27.98 22.07
N PHE A 173 -7.57 -26.67 22.20
CA PHE A 173 -8.29 -25.84 21.25
C PHE A 173 -7.55 -25.77 19.91
N ILE A 174 -6.26 -25.46 19.95
CA ILE A 174 -5.39 -25.39 18.76
C ILE A 174 -5.42 -26.73 18.00
N ARG A 175 -5.19 -27.85 18.69
CA ARG A 175 -5.16 -29.18 18.08
C ARG A 175 -6.49 -29.59 17.43
N SER A 176 -7.61 -29.21 18.03
CA SER A 176 -8.94 -29.57 17.49
C SER A 176 -9.33 -28.74 16.26
N HIS A 177 -8.82 -27.52 16.13
CA HIS A 177 -9.17 -26.61 15.03
C HIS A 177 -8.09 -26.57 13.92
N MET A 178 -6.86 -27.00 14.20
CA MET A 178 -5.79 -27.17 13.18
C MET A 178 -6.05 -28.31 12.19
N ALA A 179 -6.91 -29.28 12.54
CA ALA A 179 -7.27 -30.39 11.66
C ALA A 179 -8.07 -29.97 10.41
N LEU A 180 -8.41 -28.67 10.27
CA LEU A 180 -9.27 -28.14 9.21
C LEU A 180 -8.58 -27.14 8.27
N GLU A 181 -7.24 -26.96 8.31
CA GLU A 181 -6.49 -26.06 7.40
C GLU A 181 -7.08 -24.64 7.23
N PHE A 182 -7.71 -24.06 8.25
CA PHE A 182 -8.26 -22.71 8.12
C PHE A 182 -7.20 -21.63 8.41
N PRO A 183 -7.00 -20.64 7.52
CA PRO A 183 -6.16 -19.48 7.80
C PRO A 183 -6.78 -18.59 8.89
N LEU A 184 -5.97 -18.17 9.86
CA LEU A 184 -6.34 -17.33 11.02
C LEU A 184 -6.91 -15.94 10.67
N THR A 185 -6.88 -15.52 9.40
CA THR A 185 -7.58 -14.31 8.94
C THR A 185 -9.08 -14.37 9.24
N PHE A 186 -9.66 -15.57 9.38
CA PHE A 186 -11.05 -15.74 9.83
C PHE A 186 -11.26 -15.40 11.31
N PHE A 187 -10.25 -15.59 12.17
CA PHE A 187 -10.34 -15.30 13.60
C PHE A 187 -10.37 -13.79 13.88
N GLN A 188 -9.62 -12.96 13.16
CA GLN A 188 -9.67 -11.51 13.36
C GLN A 188 -11.08 -10.91 13.09
N LYS A 189 -11.87 -11.52 12.19
CA LYS A 189 -13.27 -11.13 11.95
C LYS A 189 -14.26 -11.86 12.87
N GLY A 190 -13.92 -13.06 13.35
CA GLY A 190 -14.79 -13.90 14.19
C GLY A 190 -14.66 -13.69 15.71
N VAL A 191 -13.54 -13.15 16.21
CA VAL A 191 -13.30 -12.97 17.67
C VAL A 191 -14.26 -11.96 18.30
N MET A 192 -14.88 -11.09 17.50
CA MET A 192 -15.97 -10.22 17.98
C MET A 192 -17.25 -11.01 18.31
N ASN A 193 -17.44 -12.21 17.75
CA ASN A 193 -18.58 -13.09 18.05
C ASN A 193 -18.29 -14.18 19.10
N VAL A 194 -17.01 -14.52 19.35
CA VAL A 194 -16.66 -15.57 20.34
C VAL A 194 -16.77 -15.05 21.77
N LEU A 195 -16.39 -13.79 22.03
CA LEU A 195 -16.60 -13.18 23.35
C LEU A 195 -18.09 -12.94 23.66
N GLN A 196 -18.93 -12.75 22.64
CA GLN A 196 -20.38 -12.70 22.80
C GLN A 196 -21.00 -14.11 22.96
N CYS A 197 -20.36 -15.15 22.41
CA CYS A 197 -20.72 -16.55 22.68
C CYS A 197 -20.36 -17.01 24.11
N CYS A 198 -19.27 -16.51 24.70
CA CYS A 198 -18.95 -16.81 26.11
C CYS A 198 -19.95 -16.18 27.10
N HIS A 199 -20.70 -15.15 26.68
CA HIS A 199 -21.84 -14.65 27.46
C HIS A 199 -23.15 -15.45 27.21
N ALA A 200 -23.18 -16.29 26.18
CA ALA A 200 -24.34 -17.07 25.74
C ALA A 200 -24.14 -18.59 25.86
N GLN A 201 -23.29 -19.06 26.78
CA GLN A 201 -23.19 -20.49 27.14
C GLN A 201 -24.31 -20.92 28.09
N LEU A 202 -25.55 -20.57 27.73
CA LEU A 202 -26.74 -21.31 28.09
C LEU A 202 -27.45 -21.70 26.78
N ASN A 203 -27.36 -23.00 26.48
CA ASN A 203 -28.06 -23.75 25.43
C ASN A 203 -27.32 -23.88 24.09
N GLY A 204 -26.95 -25.13 23.75
CA GLY A 204 -26.14 -25.55 22.60
C GLY A 204 -26.74 -25.35 21.21
N ASN A 205 -27.56 -24.32 21.01
CA ASN A 205 -28.24 -24.02 19.76
C ASN A 205 -27.41 -23.13 18.81
N VAL A 206 -26.43 -22.38 19.34
CA VAL A 206 -25.61 -21.44 18.54
C VAL A 206 -24.70 -22.16 17.54
N TYR A 207 -24.20 -23.35 17.89
CA TYR A 207 -23.30 -24.14 17.02
C TYR A 207 -24.06 -24.81 15.86
N GLU A 208 -25.30 -25.27 16.07
CA GLU A 208 -26.17 -25.74 14.98
C GLU A 208 -26.57 -24.58 14.07
N MET A 209 -26.88 -23.42 14.65
CA MET A 209 -27.27 -22.22 13.89
C MET A 209 -26.15 -21.71 12.96
N MET A 210 -24.89 -21.68 13.41
CA MET A 210 -23.77 -21.30 12.54
C MET A 210 -23.57 -22.30 11.39
N ARG A 211 -23.74 -23.60 11.66
CA ARG A 211 -23.64 -24.67 10.64
C ARG A 211 -24.74 -24.55 9.58
N GLU A 212 -25.99 -24.28 9.99
CA GLU A 212 -27.10 -24.07 9.05
C GLU A 212 -26.89 -22.81 8.20
N CYS A 213 -26.39 -21.73 8.81
CA CYS A 213 -26.10 -20.48 8.11
C CYS A 213 -25.03 -20.66 7.02
N GLU A 214 -23.97 -21.43 7.30
CA GLU A 214 -22.97 -21.80 6.30
C GLU A 214 -23.53 -22.69 5.20
N ALA A 215 -24.30 -23.73 5.54
CA ALA A 215 -24.91 -24.62 4.54
C ALA A 215 -25.86 -23.86 3.59
N LEU A 216 -26.63 -22.89 4.11
CA LEU A 216 -27.51 -22.03 3.34
C LEU A 216 -26.74 -21.07 2.42
N ASN A 217 -25.68 -20.46 2.93
CA ASN A 217 -24.81 -19.58 2.14
C ASN A 217 -24.07 -20.35 1.03
N GLU A 218 -23.66 -21.59 1.29
CA GLU A 218 -23.01 -22.43 0.28
C GLU A 218 -23.99 -22.90 -0.81
N LYS A 219 -25.23 -23.26 -0.43
CA LYS A 219 -26.29 -23.59 -1.39
C LYS A 219 -26.62 -22.39 -2.30
N LYS A 220 -26.73 -21.17 -1.75
CA LYS A 220 -27.00 -19.97 -2.55
C LYS A 220 -25.83 -19.52 -3.41
N ARG A 221 -24.58 -19.77 -2.99
CA ARG A 221 -23.40 -19.60 -3.84
C ARG A 221 -23.47 -20.46 -5.09
N LYS A 222 -23.98 -21.69 -4.96
CA LYS A 222 -24.21 -22.61 -6.09
C LYS A 222 -25.41 -22.17 -6.96
N GLU A 223 -26.38 -21.44 -6.39
CA GLU A 223 -27.55 -20.88 -7.09
C GLU A 223 -27.33 -19.45 -7.65
N GLY A 224 -26.14 -18.86 -7.48
CA GLY A 224 -25.76 -17.57 -8.11
C GLY A 224 -26.43 -16.31 -7.53
N THR A 225 -27.03 -16.38 -6.33
CA THR A 225 -27.67 -15.20 -5.71
C THR A 225 -26.75 -14.54 -4.68
N ALA A 226 -26.40 -13.27 -4.92
CA ALA A 226 -25.29 -12.57 -4.27
C ALA A 226 -25.54 -12.00 -2.85
N LYS A 227 -26.64 -12.37 -2.16
CA LYS A 227 -26.89 -11.93 -0.78
C LYS A 227 -26.46 -13.00 0.21
N GLN A 228 -25.37 -12.71 0.93
CA GLN A 228 -24.90 -13.47 2.07
C GLN A 228 -25.86 -13.26 3.25
N PHE A 229 -26.29 -14.34 3.89
CA PHE A 229 -27.04 -14.27 5.14
C PHE A 229 -26.08 -13.96 6.29
N GLU A 230 -26.39 -12.90 7.04
CA GLU A 230 -25.78 -12.64 8.34
C GLU A 230 -26.48 -13.48 9.42
N ALA A 231 -25.81 -13.75 10.53
CA ALA A 231 -26.37 -14.53 11.64
C ALA A 231 -27.70 -13.94 12.17
N GLU A 232 -27.86 -12.61 12.09
CA GLU A 232 -29.09 -11.89 12.43
C GLU A 232 -30.29 -12.23 11.54
N ASP A 233 -30.06 -12.61 10.28
CA ASP A 233 -31.13 -12.98 9.36
C ASP A 233 -31.64 -14.41 9.61
N VAL A 234 -30.77 -15.31 10.10
CA VAL A 234 -31.16 -16.67 10.53
C VAL A 234 -31.95 -16.62 11.84
N MET A 235 -31.63 -15.69 12.74
CA MET A 235 -32.38 -15.47 13.99
C MET A 235 -33.86 -15.10 13.76
N LYS A 236 -34.24 -14.59 12.58
CA LYS A 236 -35.65 -14.31 12.23
C LYS A 236 -36.48 -15.57 11.97
N PHE A 237 -35.84 -16.71 11.65
CA PHE A 237 -36.52 -17.99 11.40
C PHE A 237 -36.87 -18.77 12.67
N TYR A 238 -36.29 -18.39 13.82
CA TYR A 238 -36.44 -19.09 15.10
C TYR A 238 -37.31 -18.32 16.13
N LYS A 239 -38.15 -17.39 15.67
CA LYS A 239 -39.26 -16.80 16.45
C LYS A 239 -40.56 -17.51 16.13
#